data_AF-A0A3T1D3H8-F1
#
_entry.id   AF-A0A3T1D3H8-F1
#
_cell.length_a   1.000
_cell.length_b   1.000
_cell.length_c   1.000
_cell.angle_alpha   90.00
_cell.angle_beta   90.00
_cell.angle_gamma   90.00
#
_symmetry.space_group_name_H-M   'P 1'
#
loop_
_entity.id
_entity.type
_entity.pdbx_description
1 polymer ?
#
loop_
_entity_poly.entity_id
_entity_poly.type
_entity_poly.pdbx_seq_one_letter_code
_entity_poly.pdbx_strand_id
1 'polypeptide(L)'
;MTDEWRPILNIINWRVGAFRNRYHNCITRKITNLTAIAQNSSIVLNWSTVTGATSYIVQRSTTVGGPYTAIASNVSGTTYSDTSAVAGTTYYYVVLAVNSNGQSGPSNEASAKIEAASGSRALLTIYISGGQIKEYDLSAAELNAFISWYDAKDTGTGPAKYKFIKTWNKGPFKARTEYVIFDKILTFDVDEYDALNP
;
A
#
# COMPACT_ATOMS: atom_id res chain seq x y z
N MET A 1 15.22 -35.95 -74.47
CA MET A 1 13.75 -35.90 -74.37
C MET A 1 13.33 -37.20 -73.71
N THR A 2 12.82 -37.25 -72.49
CA THR A 2 12.12 -36.24 -71.70
C THR A 2 12.56 -36.27 -70.24
N ASP A 3 12.40 -35.09 -69.66
CA ASP A 3 12.69 -34.63 -68.31
C ASP A 3 11.52 -34.98 -67.39
N GLU A 4 11.73 -35.70 -66.28
CA GLU A 4 10.78 -35.68 -65.15
C GLU A 4 11.52 -35.70 -63.80
N TRP A 5 11.22 -34.66 -63.03
CA TRP A 5 11.79 -34.30 -61.72
C TRP A 5 11.39 -35.26 -60.58
N ARG A 6 12.32 -35.43 -59.63
CA ARG A 6 12.33 -36.29 -58.39
C ARG A 6 11.43 -35.70 -57.26
N PRO A 7 11.38 -36.15 -55.97
CA PRO A 7 11.73 -37.42 -55.28
C PRO A 7 10.68 -37.89 -54.21
N ILE A 8 10.73 -39.16 -53.75
CA ILE A 8 9.98 -39.60 -52.54
C ILE A 8 10.90 -39.48 -51.31
N LEU A 9 10.69 -38.44 -50.50
CA LEU A 9 11.30 -38.24 -49.18
C LEU A 9 10.69 -39.23 -48.19
N ASN A 10 11.45 -40.27 -47.81
CA ASN A 10 11.09 -41.20 -46.75
C ASN A 10 12.14 -41.21 -45.64
N ILE A 11 12.43 -40.04 -45.08
CA ILE A 11 13.12 -39.90 -43.80
C ILE A 11 12.46 -38.71 -43.09
N ILE A 12 12.08 -38.91 -41.82
CA ILE A 12 11.51 -37.98 -40.82
C ILE A 12 10.10 -38.42 -40.39
N ASN A 13 10.03 -39.45 -39.55
CA ASN A 13 8.86 -39.68 -38.69
C ASN A 13 9.25 -40.15 -37.27
N TRP A 14 10.40 -39.68 -36.74
CA TRP A 14 10.83 -39.99 -35.37
C TRP A 14 11.45 -38.82 -34.58
N ARG A 15 11.17 -37.56 -34.96
CA ARG A 15 11.62 -36.37 -34.20
C ARG A 15 10.59 -35.24 -34.04
N VAL A 16 9.29 -35.52 -34.19
CA VAL A 16 8.23 -34.51 -33.95
C VAL A 16 7.44 -34.77 -32.66
N GLY A 17 7.45 -35.99 -32.12
CA GLY A 17 6.66 -36.36 -30.94
C GLY A 17 7.17 -35.81 -29.59
N ALA A 18 8.49 -35.60 -29.43
CA ALA A 18 9.08 -35.24 -28.13
C ALA A 18 9.18 -33.71 -27.87
N PHE A 19 8.97 -32.87 -28.89
CA PHE A 19 9.08 -31.41 -28.75
C PHE A 19 7.74 -30.71 -28.52
N ARG A 20 6.60 -31.35 -28.82
CA ARG A 20 5.27 -30.77 -28.53
C ARG A 20 4.95 -30.72 -27.04
N ASN A 21 5.53 -31.57 -26.20
CA ASN A 21 5.04 -31.76 -24.83
C ASN A 21 5.73 -30.89 -23.75
N ARG A 22 6.77 -30.12 -24.10
CA ARG A 22 7.44 -29.21 -23.14
C ARG A 22 6.90 -27.77 -23.14
N TYR A 23 6.18 -27.35 -24.18
CA TYR A 23 5.59 -26.01 -24.29
C TYR A 23 4.12 -25.94 -23.87
N HIS A 24 3.46 -27.07 -23.62
CA HIS A 24 2.02 -27.09 -23.30
C HIS A 24 1.69 -26.92 -21.82
N ASN A 25 2.68 -26.99 -20.91
CA ASN A 25 2.43 -27.00 -19.46
C ASN A 25 3.14 -25.88 -18.66
N CYS A 26 4.00 -25.09 -19.32
CA CYS A 26 4.60 -23.91 -18.70
C CYS A 26 3.63 -22.72 -18.77
N ILE A 27 3.58 -21.87 -17.73
CA ILE A 27 2.71 -20.70 -17.73
C ILE A 27 3.33 -19.60 -18.62
N THR A 28 2.95 -19.61 -19.90
CA THR A 28 3.45 -18.66 -20.90
C THR A 28 2.71 -17.32 -20.90
N ARG A 29 1.48 -17.30 -20.37
CA ARG A 29 0.66 -16.08 -20.29
C ARG A 29 0.94 -15.35 -18.98
N LYS A 30 1.35 -14.08 -19.07
CA LYS A 30 1.46 -13.19 -17.92
C LYS A 30 0.08 -12.87 -17.36
N ILE A 31 0.02 -12.68 -16.04
CA ILE A 31 -1.17 -12.13 -15.38
C ILE A 31 -1.41 -10.71 -15.88
N THR A 32 -2.68 -10.37 -16.12
CA THR A 32 -3.11 -9.03 -16.54
C THR A 32 -4.14 -8.46 -15.57
N ASN A 33 -4.41 -7.16 -15.70
CA ASN A 33 -5.38 -6.42 -14.90
C ASN A 33 -5.09 -6.50 -13.39
N LEU A 34 -3.81 -6.52 -12.99
CA LEU A 34 -3.48 -6.31 -11.59
C LEU A 34 -3.89 -4.88 -11.22
N THR A 35 -4.74 -4.75 -10.21
CA THR A 35 -5.10 -3.49 -9.57
C THR A 35 -4.73 -3.54 -8.10
N ALA A 36 -4.40 -2.38 -7.55
CA ALA A 36 -4.13 -2.19 -6.12
C ALA A 36 -5.05 -1.07 -5.61
N ILE A 37 -5.87 -1.38 -4.62
CA ILE A 37 -6.86 -0.46 -4.06
C ILE A 37 -6.56 -0.29 -2.58
N ALA A 38 -6.22 0.93 -2.17
CA ALA A 38 -6.05 1.24 -0.76
C ALA A 38 -7.40 1.22 -0.04
N GLN A 39 -7.42 0.62 1.15
CA GLN A 39 -8.50 0.68 2.13
C GLN A 39 -7.95 1.32 3.42
N ASN A 40 -8.78 1.43 4.46
CA ASN A 40 -8.43 2.11 5.72
C ASN A 40 -7.15 1.57 6.37
N SER A 41 -6.90 0.26 6.32
CA SER A 41 -5.75 -0.39 6.97
C SER A 41 -5.11 -1.51 6.15
N SER A 42 -5.43 -1.60 4.86
CA SER A 42 -4.85 -2.61 3.98
C SER A 42 -4.84 -2.14 2.52
N ILE A 43 -4.05 -2.82 1.69
CA ILE A 43 -4.12 -2.68 0.24
C ILE A 43 -4.71 -3.98 -0.34
N VAL A 44 -5.85 -3.88 -1.00
CA VAL A 44 -6.50 -5.01 -1.67
C VAL A 44 -6.05 -5.08 -3.12
N LEU A 45 -5.47 -6.21 -3.48
CA LEU A 45 -5.02 -6.53 -4.82
C LEU A 45 -6.05 -7.43 -5.51
N ASN A 46 -6.31 -7.18 -6.80
CA ASN A 46 -7.14 -8.04 -7.64
C ASN A 46 -6.46 -8.24 -8.99
N TRP A 47 -6.56 -9.44 -9.57
CA TRP A 47 -5.98 -9.73 -10.88
C TRP A 47 -6.82 -10.72 -11.68
N SER A 48 -6.52 -10.89 -12.97
CA SER A 48 -7.18 -11.88 -13.81
C SER A 48 -6.64 -13.29 -13.57
N THR A 49 -7.52 -14.29 -13.61
CA THR A 49 -7.10 -15.71 -13.55
C THR A 49 -6.22 -16.08 -14.75
N VAL A 50 -5.26 -16.98 -14.53
CA VAL A 50 -4.41 -17.55 -15.58
C VAL A 50 -4.68 -19.05 -15.69
N THR A 51 -5.06 -19.49 -16.89
CA THR A 51 -5.28 -20.91 -17.18
C THR A 51 -4.01 -21.72 -16.90
N GLY A 52 -4.16 -22.79 -16.13
CA GLY A 52 -3.04 -23.67 -15.75
C GLY A 52 -2.23 -23.20 -14.54
N ALA A 53 -2.58 -22.06 -13.92
CA ALA A 53 -2.06 -21.67 -12.62
C ALA A 53 -2.76 -22.46 -11.50
N THR A 54 -1.99 -22.98 -10.54
CA THR A 54 -2.49 -23.61 -9.32
C THR A 54 -2.47 -22.67 -8.12
N SER A 55 -1.60 -21.66 -8.16
CA SER A 55 -1.50 -20.63 -7.12
C SER A 55 -0.80 -19.37 -7.64
N TYR A 56 -0.69 -18.36 -6.78
CA TYR A 56 -0.04 -17.09 -7.08
C TYR A 56 0.97 -16.72 -5.97
N ILE A 57 2.00 -15.98 -6.38
CA ILE A 57 2.95 -15.30 -5.48
C ILE A 57 2.75 -13.80 -5.63
N VAL A 58 2.50 -13.13 -4.51
CA VAL A 58 2.37 -11.67 -4.45
C VAL A 58 3.71 -11.10 -4.00
N GLN A 59 4.27 -10.21 -4.79
CA GLN A 59 5.50 -9.51 -4.47
C GLN A 59 5.27 -8.01 -4.35
N ARG A 60 6.03 -7.38 -3.46
CA ARG A 60 5.92 -5.97 -3.10
C ARG A 60 7.30 -5.31 -3.13
N SER A 61 7.33 -4.03 -3.50
CA SER A 61 8.48 -3.13 -3.45
C SER A 61 8.03 -1.75 -2.94
N THR A 62 8.95 -0.97 -2.38
CA THR A 62 8.76 0.47 -2.10
C THR A 62 9.34 1.36 -3.21
N THR A 63 9.93 0.76 -4.24
CA THR A 63 10.55 1.43 -5.39
C THR A 63 9.88 0.96 -6.69
N VAL A 64 9.53 1.92 -7.55
CA VAL A 64 9.00 1.67 -8.89
C VAL A 64 9.95 0.74 -9.65
N GLY A 65 9.42 -0.33 -10.24
CA GLY A 65 10.21 -1.30 -11.00
C GLY A 65 10.96 -2.32 -10.15
N GLY A 66 10.86 -2.26 -8.82
CA GLY A 66 11.50 -3.19 -7.89
C GLY A 66 12.82 -2.67 -7.28
N PRO A 67 13.64 -3.55 -6.68
CA PRO A 67 13.47 -5.00 -6.58
C PRO A 67 12.24 -5.41 -5.75
N TYR A 68 11.58 -6.50 -6.14
CA TYR A 68 10.39 -7.00 -5.44
C TYR A 68 10.71 -8.16 -4.50
N THR A 69 10.05 -8.17 -3.34
CA THR A 69 10.12 -9.26 -2.36
C THR A 69 8.77 -9.93 -2.21
N ALA A 70 8.74 -11.26 -2.10
CA ALA A 70 7.50 -11.99 -1.87
C ALA A 70 6.93 -11.69 -0.47
N ILE A 71 5.67 -11.26 -0.41
CA ILE A 71 4.92 -11.03 0.83
C ILE A 71 3.87 -12.11 1.08
N ALA A 72 3.47 -12.83 0.03
CA ALA A 72 2.62 -14.00 0.13
C ALA A 72 2.95 -15.01 -0.97
N SER A 73 2.78 -16.29 -0.65
CA SER A 73 2.92 -17.42 -1.58
C SER A 73 1.73 -18.36 -1.42
N ASN A 74 1.48 -19.19 -2.43
CA ASN A 74 0.38 -20.15 -2.44
C ASN A 74 -1.02 -19.51 -2.33
N VAL A 75 -1.19 -18.29 -2.82
CA VAL A 75 -2.51 -17.66 -2.89
C VAL A 75 -3.35 -18.40 -3.93
N SER A 76 -4.46 -19.00 -3.52
CA SER A 76 -5.31 -19.84 -4.40
C SER A 76 -6.36 -19.04 -5.16
N GLY A 77 -6.73 -17.86 -4.67
CA GLY A 77 -7.65 -16.94 -5.31
C GLY A 77 -6.97 -15.92 -6.22
N THR A 78 -7.76 -15.04 -6.82
CA THR A 78 -7.28 -13.91 -7.65
C THR A 78 -7.34 -12.57 -6.92
N THR A 79 -7.30 -12.62 -5.59
CA THR A 79 -7.31 -11.46 -4.70
C THR A 79 -6.39 -11.70 -3.51
N TYR A 80 -5.83 -10.62 -2.97
CA TYR A 80 -5.01 -10.64 -1.77
C TYR A 80 -5.12 -9.31 -1.02
N SER A 81 -5.26 -9.36 0.31
CA SER A 81 -5.25 -8.18 1.17
C SER A 81 -3.90 -8.09 1.89
N ASP A 82 -3.12 -7.06 1.55
CA ASP A 82 -1.89 -6.74 2.24
C ASP A 82 -2.18 -5.86 3.46
N THR A 83 -2.40 -6.50 4.61
CA THR A 83 -2.61 -5.85 5.91
C THR A 83 -1.31 -5.41 6.58
N SER A 84 -0.16 -5.70 5.98
CA SER A 84 1.16 -5.29 6.48
C SER A 84 1.63 -3.95 5.88
N ALA A 85 0.86 -3.39 4.95
CA ALA A 85 1.17 -2.11 4.31
C ALA A 85 1.02 -0.97 5.33
N VAL A 86 2.08 -0.19 5.49
CA VAL A 86 2.10 0.97 6.39
C VAL A 86 1.57 2.21 5.69
N ALA A 87 0.66 2.94 6.36
CA ALA A 87 0.13 4.20 5.86
C ALA A 87 1.22 5.23 5.57
N GLY A 88 1.01 6.07 4.56
CA GLY A 88 2.00 7.05 4.11
C GLY A 88 3.08 6.49 3.18
N THR A 89 3.19 5.18 3.04
CA THR A 89 4.16 4.53 2.14
C THR A 89 3.48 4.07 0.85
N THR A 90 3.99 4.50 -0.31
CA THR A 90 3.57 3.94 -1.60
C THR A 90 4.24 2.58 -1.80
N TYR A 91 3.42 1.56 -2.07
CA TYR A 91 3.88 0.23 -2.40
C TYR A 91 3.57 -0.10 -3.86
N TYR A 92 4.47 -0.86 -4.47
CA TYR A 92 4.40 -1.34 -5.85
C TYR A 92 4.32 -2.87 -5.82
N TYR A 93 3.36 -3.42 -6.55
CA TYR A 93 3.03 -4.84 -6.53
C TYR A 93 3.14 -5.46 -7.91
N VAL A 94 3.63 -6.69 -7.92
CA VAL A 94 3.53 -7.60 -9.06
C VAL A 94 3.08 -8.97 -8.56
N VAL A 95 2.42 -9.72 -9.44
CA VAL A 95 1.98 -11.08 -9.14
C VAL A 95 2.56 -12.05 -10.17
N LEU A 96 2.98 -13.22 -9.70
CA LEU A 96 3.42 -14.33 -10.54
C LEU A 96 2.43 -15.48 -10.38
N ALA A 97 2.06 -16.10 -11.50
CA ALA A 97 1.28 -17.34 -11.49
C ALA A 97 2.23 -18.52 -11.32
N VAL A 98 1.78 -19.55 -10.61
CA VAL A 98 2.60 -20.73 -10.28
C VAL A 98 1.85 -22.00 -10.62
N ASN A 99 2.56 -22.98 -11.18
CA ASN A 99 2.12 -24.36 -11.28
C ASN A 99 3.30 -25.32 -11.06
N SER A 100 3.05 -26.63 -11.22
CA SER A 100 4.07 -27.67 -11.04
C SER A 100 5.28 -27.55 -11.97
N ASN A 101 5.18 -26.78 -13.07
CA ASN A 101 6.25 -26.59 -14.04
C ASN A 101 7.02 -25.29 -13.83
N GLY A 102 6.60 -24.44 -12.89
CA GLY A 102 7.31 -23.21 -12.53
C GLY A 102 6.42 -21.98 -12.41
N GLN A 103 7.06 -20.82 -12.51
CA GLN A 103 6.43 -19.51 -12.35
C GLN A 103 6.30 -18.79 -13.71
N SER A 104 5.25 -18.00 -13.87
CA SER A 104 5.15 -17.06 -14.99
C SER A 104 6.12 -15.88 -14.82
N GLY A 105 6.27 -15.07 -15.87
CA GLY A 105 6.76 -13.70 -15.69
C GLY A 105 5.80 -12.86 -14.83
N PRO A 106 6.26 -11.72 -14.27
CA PRO A 106 5.41 -10.84 -13.46
C PRO A 106 4.28 -10.23 -14.29
N SER A 107 3.19 -9.87 -13.61
CA SER A 107 2.09 -9.07 -14.13
C SER A 107 2.52 -7.66 -14.56
N ASN A 108 1.56 -6.83 -14.99
CA ASN A 108 1.73 -5.39 -14.89
C ASN A 108 2.01 -4.99 -13.43
N GLU A 109 2.80 -3.95 -13.22
CA GLU A 109 2.94 -3.32 -11.90
C GLU A 109 1.64 -2.59 -11.57
N ALA A 110 1.23 -2.66 -10.30
CA ALA A 110 0.18 -1.82 -9.75
C ALA A 110 0.69 -1.18 -8.47
N SER A 111 0.31 0.07 -8.21
CA SER A 111 0.74 0.80 -7.01
C SER A 111 -0.46 1.30 -6.23
N ALA A 112 -0.34 1.27 -4.92
CA ALA A 112 -1.27 1.95 -4.02
C ALA A 112 -0.51 2.47 -2.80
N LYS A 113 -1.10 3.48 -2.18
CA LYS A 113 -0.66 4.04 -0.92
C LYS A 113 -1.88 4.10 -0.03
N ILE A 114 -1.82 3.48 1.15
CA ILE A 114 -2.76 3.82 2.20
C ILE A 114 -2.41 5.25 2.58
N GLU A 115 -3.30 6.19 2.27
CA GLU A 115 -3.05 7.57 2.68
C GLU A 115 -2.91 7.58 4.20
N ALA A 116 -1.79 8.11 4.68
CA ALA A 116 -1.72 8.50 6.08
C ALA A 116 -2.88 9.48 6.28
N ALA A 117 -3.78 9.19 7.21
CA ALA A 117 -5.04 9.91 7.41
C ALA A 117 -4.91 11.41 7.06
N SER A 118 -5.35 11.74 5.85
CA SER A 118 -5.29 13.07 5.25
C SER A 118 -6.67 13.30 4.66
N GLY A 119 -7.61 13.56 5.57
CA GLY A 119 -9.04 13.64 5.35
C GLY A 119 -9.77 13.60 6.69
N SER A 120 -9.29 12.72 7.58
CA SER A 120 -9.62 12.75 9.01
C SER A 120 -8.97 13.97 9.65
N ARG A 121 -9.80 14.93 10.00
CA ARG A 121 -9.46 16.03 10.90
C ARG A 121 -9.95 15.68 12.29
N ALA A 122 -9.41 16.35 13.28
CA ALA A 122 -9.90 16.23 14.64
C ALA A 122 -9.99 17.59 15.27
N LEU A 123 -11.10 17.85 15.96
CA LEU A 123 -11.19 18.95 16.90
C LEU A 123 -10.63 18.46 18.23
N LEU A 124 -9.45 18.95 18.60
CA LEU A 124 -8.85 18.73 19.91
C LEU A 124 -9.29 19.84 20.85
N THR A 125 -10.03 19.48 21.91
CA THR A 125 -10.48 20.40 22.95
C THR A 125 -9.69 20.15 24.22
N ILE A 126 -8.93 21.13 24.69
CA ILE A 126 -8.07 21.03 25.88
C ILE A 126 -8.62 21.90 27.01
N TYR A 127 -8.87 21.27 28.15
CA TYR A 127 -9.29 21.92 29.39
C TYR A 127 -8.08 22.20 30.25
N ILE A 128 -7.81 23.47 30.54
CA ILE A 128 -6.62 23.93 31.24
C ILE A 128 -6.98 24.36 32.66
N SER A 129 -6.07 24.11 33.61
CA SER A 129 -6.17 24.59 34.99
C SER A 129 -6.40 26.10 35.01
N GLY A 130 -7.47 26.54 35.68
CA GLY A 130 -7.92 27.95 35.64
C GLY A 130 -9.12 28.22 34.71
N GLY A 131 -9.75 27.16 34.16
CA GLY A 131 -11.02 27.26 33.45
C GLY A 131 -10.92 27.71 32.00
N GLN A 132 -9.71 27.79 31.45
CA GLN A 132 -9.51 28.10 30.03
C GLN A 132 -9.75 26.84 29.18
N ILE A 133 -10.45 27.02 28.06
CA ILE A 133 -10.65 25.98 27.05
C ILE A 133 -9.91 26.40 25.78
N LYS A 134 -9.20 25.46 25.15
CA LYS A 134 -8.52 25.68 23.87
C LYS A 134 -8.93 24.63 22.86
N GLU A 135 -9.36 25.09 21.69
CA GLU A 135 -9.77 24.23 20.59
C GLU A 135 -8.77 24.34 19.44
N TYR A 136 -8.42 23.18 18.87
CA TYR A 136 -7.50 23.07 17.75
C TYR A 136 -8.06 22.12 16.71
N ASP A 137 -8.28 22.62 15.50
CA ASP A 137 -8.62 21.79 14.35
C ASP A 137 -7.33 21.27 13.69
N LEU A 138 -7.06 19.98 13.88
CA LEU A 138 -5.81 19.31 13.54
C LEU A 138 -6.00 18.32 12.40
N SER A 139 -4.96 18.15 11.57
CA SER A 139 -4.82 16.92 10.78
C SER A 139 -4.52 15.72 11.69
N ALA A 140 -4.80 14.50 11.24
CA ALA A 140 -4.46 13.30 12.00
C ALA A 140 -2.97 13.20 12.34
N ALA A 141 -2.08 13.68 11.47
CA ALA A 141 -0.64 13.73 11.75
C ALA A 141 -0.30 14.67 12.91
N GLU A 142 -0.95 15.84 12.98
CA GLU A 142 -0.76 16.81 14.06
C GLU A 142 -1.37 16.33 15.38
N LEU A 143 -2.51 15.64 15.33
CA LEU A 143 -3.12 14.98 16.49
C LEU A 143 -2.20 13.89 17.05
N ASN A 144 -1.72 12.97 16.21
CA ASN A 144 -0.80 11.91 16.64
C ASN A 144 0.48 12.45 17.26
N ALA A 145 0.99 13.57 16.73
CA ALA A 145 2.14 14.26 17.31
C ALA A 145 1.83 14.86 18.71
N PHE A 146 0.63 15.38 18.92
CA PHE A 146 0.18 15.87 20.23
C PHE A 146 0.05 14.72 21.24
N ILE A 147 -0.63 13.62 20.88
CA ILE A 147 -0.79 12.44 21.75
C ILE A 147 0.58 11.87 22.12
N SER A 148 1.46 11.68 21.14
CA SER A 148 2.82 11.17 21.37
C SER A 148 3.61 12.07 22.33
N TRP A 149 3.46 13.40 22.22
CA TRP A 149 4.09 14.33 23.15
C TRP A 149 3.51 14.21 24.57
N TYR A 150 2.19 14.10 24.69
CA TYR A 150 1.50 13.97 25.97
C TYR A 150 1.95 12.69 26.70
N ASP A 151 1.92 11.54 26.01
CA ASP A 151 2.33 10.24 26.57
C ASP A 151 3.82 10.21 26.94
N ALA A 152 4.68 10.79 26.09
CA ALA A 152 6.09 10.94 26.41
C ALA A 152 6.29 11.76 27.69
N LYS A 153 5.46 12.80 27.89
CA LYS A 153 5.55 13.65 29.07
C LYS A 153 4.97 13.02 30.33
N ASP A 154 3.87 12.28 30.20
CA ASP A 154 3.26 11.49 31.27
C ASP A 154 4.21 10.40 31.80
N THR A 155 5.00 9.80 30.91
CA THR A 155 6.07 8.86 31.26
C THR A 155 7.35 9.55 31.78
N GLY A 156 7.33 10.87 31.98
CA GLY A 156 8.41 11.65 32.58
C GLY A 156 9.51 12.08 31.60
N THR A 157 9.33 11.88 30.30
CA THR A 157 10.30 12.25 29.25
C THR A 157 9.81 13.43 28.41
N GLY A 158 10.62 13.88 27.44
CA GLY A 158 10.18 14.92 26.51
C GLY A 158 9.97 16.33 27.09
N PRO A 159 9.56 17.29 26.24
CA PRO A 159 9.45 18.69 26.62
C PRO A 159 8.19 18.97 27.46
N ALA A 160 8.26 19.92 28.41
CA ALA A 160 7.13 20.31 29.26
C ALA A 160 6.02 21.11 28.54
N LYS A 161 6.21 21.42 27.25
CA LYS A 161 5.27 22.22 26.44
C LYS A 161 5.15 21.68 25.02
N TYR A 162 3.94 21.75 24.48
CA TYR A 162 3.64 21.48 23.07
C TYR A 162 3.36 22.77 22.32
N LYS A 163 3.66 22.79 21.01
CA LYS A 163 3.48 23.97 20.15
C LYS A 163 2.36 23.70 19.14
N PHE A 164 1.33 24.53 19.17
CA PHE A 164 0.33 24.63 18.12
C PHE A 164 0.61 25.83 17.21
N ILE A 165 0.52 25.64 15.89
CA ILE A 165 0.63 26.72 14.92
C ILE A 165 -0.79 27.24 14.63
N LYS A 166 -1.06 28.51 14.91
CA LYS A 166 -2.34 29.13 14.56
C LYS A 166 -2.36 29.50 13.09
N THR A 167 -3.26 28.88 12.33
CA THR A 167 -3.48 29.15 10.90
C THR A 167 -4.43 30.33 10.68
N TRP A 168 -5.33 30.60 11.63
CA TRP A 168 -6.31 31.69 11.63
C TRP A 168 -5.90 32.85 12.55
N ASN A 169 -6.50 34.04 12.35
CA ASN A 169 -6.28 35.25 13.13
C ASN A 169 -4.78 35.61 13.36
N LYS A 170 -3.97 35.47 12.30
CA LYS A 170 -2.55 35.82 12.30
C LYS A 170 -2.31 37.34 12.31
N GLY A 171 -3.27 38.14 11.89
CA GLY A 171 -3.12 39.60 11.82
C GLY A 171 -1.86 40.01 11.02
N PRO A 172 -1.11 41.05 11.42
CA PRO A 172 0.11 41.49 10.72
C PRO A 172 1.34 40.62 11.02
N PHE A 173 1.21 39.51 11.76
CA PHE A 173 2.33 38.71 12.22
C PHE A 173 2.71 37.61 11.21
N LYS A 174 4.02 37.40 11.00
CA LYS A 174 4.56 36.37 10.09
C LYS A 174 4.21 34.94 10.52
N ALA A 175 4.11 34.71 11.83
CA ALA A 175 3.69 33.45 12.40
C ALA A 175 3.04 33.70 13.76
N ARG A 176 2.06 32.87 14.12
CA ARG A 176 1.46 32.86 15.45
C ARG A 176 1.51 31.44 15.98
N THR A 177 2.25 31.25 17.05
CA THR A 177 2.38 29.96 17.74
C THR A 177 1.77 30.07 19.12
N GLU A 178 1.04 29.06 19.52
CA GLU A 178 0.55 28.92 20.88
C GLU A 178 1.22 27.73 21.54
N TYR A 179 1.54 27.86 22.83
CA TYR A 179 2.11 26.78 23.61
C TYR A 179 1.12 26.33 24.67
N VAL A 180 1.01 25.01 24.83
CA VAL A 180 0.27 24.37 25.93
C VAL A 180 1.31 23.71 26.85
N ILE A 181 1.14 23.88 28.16
CA ILE A 181 2.05 23.34 29.17
C ILE A 181 1.40 22.08 29.75
N PHE A 182 2.15 20.97 29.80
CA PHE A 182 1.65 19.67 30.24
C PHE A 182 1.01 19.73 31.63
N ASP A 183 1.72 20.28 32.62
CA ASP A 183 1.24 20.40 34.02
C ASP A 183 0.00 21.30 34.19
N LYS A 184 -0.46 21.94 33.12
CA LYS A 184 -1.66 22.79 33.11
C LYS A 184 -2.84 22.14 32.42
N ILE A 185 -2.66 21.00 31.74
CA ILE A 185 -3.75 20.25 31.13
C ILE A 185 -4.48 19.49 32.26
N LEU A 186 -5.80 19.65 32.33
CA LEU A 186 -6.67 18.88 33.23
C LEU A 186 -7.19 17.64 32.53
N THR A 187 -7.74 17.83 31.33
CA THR A 187 -8.24 16.78 30.44
C THR A 187 -8.31 17.32 29.01
N PHE A 188 -8.51 16.45 28.04
CA PHE A 188 -8.78 16.82 26.66
C PHE A 188 -9.74 15.82 26.00
N ASP A 189 -10.50 16.32 25.02
CA ASP A 189 -11.40 15.54 24.18
C ASP A 189 -10.92 15.60 22.72
N VAL A 190 -11.19 14.54 21.97
CA VAL A 190 -10.83 14.42 20.55
C VAL A 190 -12.07 14.02 19.77
N ASP A 191 -12.58 14.93 18.95
CA ASP A 191 -13.70 14.69 18.04
C ASP A 191 -13.17 14.54 16.61
N GLU A 192 -13.10 13.30 16.12
CA GLU A 192 -12.64 13.00 14.75
C GLU A 192 -13.77 13.20 13.73
N TYR A 193 -13.45 13.82 12.59
CA TYR A 193 -14.41 14.06 11.50
C TYR A 193 -13.75 14.05 10.13
N ASP A 194 -14.55 13.74 9.10
CA ASP A 194 -14.11 13.82 7.71
C ASP A 194 -14.29 15.23 7.16
N ALA A 195 -13.21 15.86 6.72
CA ALA A 195 -13.26 17.23 6.17
C ALA A 195 -14.08 17.37 4.87
N LEU A 196 -14.49 16.25 4.26
CA LEU A 196 -15.21 16.20 2.98
C LEU A 196 -16.72 15.99 3.12
N ASN A 197 -17.25 15.84 4.33
CA ASN A 197 -18.69 15.71 4.57
C ASN A 197 -19.11 16.57 5.79
N PRO A 198 -19.19 17.90 5.61
CA PRO A 198 -19.51 18.86 6.68
C PRO A 198 -20.98 18.83 7.12
#